data_AF-A0A4S0G4X7-F1
#
_entry.id   AF-A0A4S0G4X7-F1
#
_cell.length_a   1.000
_cell.length_b   1.000
_cell.length_c   1.000
_cell.angle_alpha   90.00
_cell.angle_beta   90.00
_cell.angle_gamma   90.00
#
_symmetry.space_group_name_H-M   'P 1'
#
loop_
_entity.id
_entity.type
_entity.pdbx_description
1 polymer ?
#
loop_
_entity_poly.entity_id
_entity_poly.type
_entity_poly.pdbx_seq_one_letter_code
_entity_poly.pdbx_strand_id
1 'polypeptide(L)'
;MLPATNDAKPAADRLATLDALRRRVANQSSADAREGVEARRILFSLGMPTANLRAALDALDNFERAIVEHDDRLILEARRLRCLAVLDGIIGGINRRAVRTTSPRKGLGGLPSGIA
;
A
#
# COMPACT_ATOMS: atom_id res chain seq x y z
N MET A 1 -30.46 -9.38 -8.84
CA MET A 1 -29.03 -9.46 -8.49
C MET A 1 -28.32 -8.32 -9.20
N LEU A 2 -27.84 -7.31 -8.47
CA LEU A 2 -27.02 -6.25 -9.06
C LEU A 2 -25.56 -6.72 -9.08
N PRO A 3 -24.81 -6.49 -10.17
CA PRO A 3 -23.38 -6.67 -10.10
C PRO A 3 -22.84 -5.61 -9.13
N ALA A 4 -22.21 -6.06 -8.05
CA ALA A 4 -21.32 -5.21 -7.28
C ALA A 4 -20.18 -4.83 -8.22
N THR A 5 -20.31 -3.72 -8.94
CA THR A 5 -19.17 -3.02 -9.51
C THR A 5 -18.25 -2.77 -8.35
N ASN A 6 -17.19 -3.57 -8.32
CA ASN A 6 -16.10 -3.39 -7.40
C ASN A 6 -15.50 -2.04 -7.80
N ASP A 7 -15.96 -0.95 -7.19
CA ASP A 7 -15.43 0.43 -7.27
C ASP A 7 -14.03 0.51 -6.65
N ALA A 8 -13.28 -0.56 -6.80
CA ALA A 8 -11.87 -0.67 -6.66
C ALA A 8 -11.24 0.22 -7.71
N LYS A 9 -10.73 1.39 -7.29
CA LYS A 9 -9.79 2.19 -8.10
C LYS A 9 -8.84 1.24 -8.86
N PRO A 10 -8.60 1.48 -10.16
CA PRO A 10 -7.61 0.74 -10.93
C PRO A 10 -6.31 0.57 -10.13
N ALA A 11 -5.65 -0.58 -10.26
CA ALA A 11 -4.43 -0.87 -9.51
C ALA A 11 -3.35 0.23 -9.69
N ALA A 12 -3.29 0.85 -10.87
CA ALA A 12 -2.43 2.00 -11.16
C ALA A 12 -2.75 3.21 -10.27
N ASP A 13 -4.02 3.60 -10.15
CA ASP A 13 -4.45 4.73 -9.33
C ASP A 13 -4.17 4.49 -7.84
N ARG A 14 -4.33 3.24 -7.39
CA ARG A 14 -3.99 2.83 -6.02
C ARG A 14 -2.50 2.96 -5.74
N LEU A 15 -1.67 2.51 -6.69
CA LEU A 15 -0.21 2.62 -6.59
C LEU A 15 0.23 4.08 -6.61
N ALA A 16 -0.35 4.90 -7.49
CA ALA A 16 -0.06 6.34 -7.53
C ALA A 16 -0.43 7.04 -6.21
N THR A 17 -1.57 6.69 -5.63
CA THR A 17 -2.00 7.24 -4.34
C THR A 17 -1.07 6.82 -3.19
N LEU A 18 -0.62 5.55 -3.19
CA LEU A 18 0.35 5.05 -2.21
C LEU A 18 1.74 5.69 -2.37
N ASP A 19 2.19 5.88 -3.61
CA ASP A 19 3.48 6.53 -3.89
C ASP A 19 3.47 8.00 -3.47
N ALA A 20 2.35 8.70 -3.68
CA ALA A 20 2.17 10.06 -3.17
C ALA A 20 2.25 10.10 -1.63
N LEU A 21 1.61 9.17 -0.93
CA LEU A 21 1.70 9.05 0.53
C LEU A 21 3.13 8.74 0.98
N ARG A 22 3.82 7.80 0.31
CA ARG A 22 5.22 7.47 0.57
C ARG A 22 6.12 8.70 0.46
N ARG A 23 6.01 9.45 -0.64
CA ARG A 23 6.78 10.69 -0.84
C ARG A 23 6.48 11.74 0.22
N ARG A 24 5.22 11.84 0.66
CA ARG A 24 4.85 12.73 1.76
C ARG A 24 5.58 12.36 3.04
N VAL A 25 5.48 11.11 3.49
CA VAL A 25 6.16 10.62 4.70
C VAL A 25 7.67 10.84 4.60
N ALA A 26 8.27 10.62 3.44
CA ALA A 26 9.69 10.84 3.21
C ALA A 26 10.12 12.29 3.43
N ASN A 27 9.26 13.26 3.11
CA ASN A 27 9.55 14.69 3.19
C ASN A 27 8.95 15.38 4.43
N GLN A 28 8.09 14.68 5.18
CA GLN A 28 7.33 15.27 6.28
C GLN A 28 8.25 15.62 7.45
N SER A 29 8.26 16.88 7.88
CA SER A 29 9.04 17.38 9.02
C SER A 29 8.18 17.87 10.18
N SER A 30 6.87 18.07 9.95
CA SER A 30 5.88 18.46 10.94
C SER A 30 4.67 17.52 10.90
N ALA A 31 3.93 17.43 11.99
CA ALA A 31 2.66 16.70 12.05
C ALA A 31 1.51 17.69 11.97
N ASP A 32 0.73 17.60 10.89
CA ASP A 32 -0.52 18.33 10.74
C ASP A 32 -1.70 17.36 10.83
N ALA A 33 -2.70 17.70 11.63
CA ALA A 33 -3.84 16.82 11.89
C ALA A 33 -4.68 16.56 10.63
N ARG A 34 -4.82 17.57 9.75
CA ARG A 34 -5.55 17.43 8.48
C ARG A 34 -4.79 16.50 7.54
N GLU A 35 -3.47 16.65 7.43
CA GLU A 35 -2.63 15.74 6.65
C GLU A 35 -2.70 14.31 7.19
N GLY A 36 -2.68 14.13 8.52
CA GLY A 36 -2.82 12.82 9.14
C GLY A 36 -4.18 12.17 8.85
N VAL A 37 -5.27 12.93 8.87
CA VAL A 37 -6.61 12.45 8.49
C VAL A 37 -6.63 12.04 7.01
N GLU A 38 -6.04 12.83 6.12
CA GLU A 38 -6.00 12.53 4.70
C GLU A 38 -5.18 11.27 4.40
N ALA A 39 -4.06 11.05 5.09
CA ALA A 39 -3.29 9.82 4.99
C ALA A 39 -4.08 8.59 5.42
N ARG A 40 -4.79 8.67 6.56
CA ARG A 40 -5.67 7.58 7.03
C ARG A 40 -6.79 7.32 6.01
N ARG A 41 -7.41 8.36 5.47
CA ARG A 41 -8.45 8.25 4.42
C ARG A 41 -7.92 7.58 3.16
N ILE A 42 -6.73 7.95 2.70
CA ILE A 42 -6.03 7.29 1.59
C ILE A 42 -5.92 5.79 1.89
N LEU A 43 -5.39 5.41 3.05
CA LEU A 43 -5.20 4.00 3.43
C LEU A 43 -6.52 3.21 3.42
N PHE A 44 -7.60 3.78 3.96
CA PHE A 44 -8.93 3.16 3.93
C PHE A 44 -9.49 3.03 2.51
N SER A 45 -9.26 4.01 1.63
CA SER A 45 -9.79 4.02 0.25
C SER A 45 -9.16 2.97 -0.67
N LEU A 46 -8.01 2.41 -0.30
CA LEU A 46 -7.25 1.51 -1.16
C LEU A 46 -7.78 0.07 -1.20
N GLY A 47 -8.68 -0.31 -0.28
CA GLY A 47 -9.27 -1.65 -0.24
C GLY A 47 -8.22 -2.76 -0.08
N MET A 48 -7.17 -2.51 0.70
CA MET A 48 -6.09 -3.47 0.93
C MET A 48 -6.44 -4.47 2.03
N PRO A 49 -5.73 -5.62 2.13
CA PRO A 49 -5.95 -6.58 3.22
C PRO A 49 -5.84 -5.93 4.59
N THR A 50 -6.69 -6.33 5.54
CA THR A 50 -6.77 -5.75 6.89
C THR A 50 -5.43 -5.74 7.63
N ALA A 51 -4.60 -6.78 7.45
CA ALA A 51 -3.27 -6.84 8.03
C ALA A 51 -2.34 -5.71 7.52
N ASN A 52 -2.39 -5.45 6.20
CA ASN A 52 -1.61 -4.36 5.58
C ASN A 52 -2.12 -2.99 6.03
N LEU A 53 -3.45 -2.82 6.09
CA LEU A 53 -4.06 -1.59 6.57
C LEU A 53 -3.65 -1.29 8.01
N ARG A 54 -3.74 -2.28 8.90
CA ARG A 54 -3.33 -2.14 10.31
C ARG A 54 -1.85 -1.78 10.42
N ALA A 55 -0.98 -2.48 9.69
CA ALA A 55 0.45 -2.19 9.71
C ALA A 55 0.78 -0.76 9.23
N ALA A 56 0.11 -0.29 8.17
CA ALA A 56 0.31 1.06 7.64
C ALA A 56 -0.19 2.14 8.62
N LEU A 57 -1.36 1.92 9.23
CA LEU A 57 -1.92 2.84 10.23
C LEU A 57 -1.03 2.93 11.47
N ASP A 58 -0.58 1.79 12.01
CA ASP A 58 0.31 1.76 13.17
C ASP A 58 1.65 2.45 12.89
N ALA A 59 2.24 2.20 11.72
CA ALA A 59 3.52 2.81 11.37
C ALA A 59 3.40 4.32 11.12
N LEU A 60 2.29 4.78 10.53
CA LEU A 60 1.99 6.21 10.35
C LEU A 60 1.78 6.90 11.70
N ASP A 61 0.99 6.30 12.59
CA ASP A 61 0.68 6.88 13.90
C ASP A 61 1.94 7.01 14.76
N ASN A 62 2.80 5.98 14.77
CA ASN A 62 4.07 6.03 15.50
C ASN A 62 5.02 7.11 14.97
N PHE A 63 5.04 7.36 13.65
CA PHE A 63 5.85 8.41 13.04
C PHE A 63 5.29 9.81 13.36
N GLU A 64 3.98 10.03 13.17
CA GLU A 64 3.33 11.29 13.51
C GLU A 64 3.50 11.61 15.00
N ARG A 65 3.39 10.59 15.86
CA ARG A 65 3.62 10.72 17.29
C ARG A 65 5.05 11.14 17.62
N ALA A 66 6.08 10.60 16.94
CA ALA A 66 7.45 11.07 17.15
C ALA A 66 7.65 12.54 16.79
N ILE A 67 6.96 13.03 15.77
CA ILE A 67 7.01 14.45 15.41
C ILE A 67 6.37 15.31 16.51
N VAL A 68 5.18 14.91 16.98
CA VAL A 68 4.41 15.65 18.01
C VAL A 68 5.09 15.62 19.37
N GLU A 69 5.61 14.46 19.78
CA GLU A 69 6.30 14.29 21.07
C GLU A 69 7.70 14.93 21.08
N HIS A 70 8.13 15.57 19.98
CA HIS A 70 9.47 16.13 19.81
C HIS A 70 10.56 15.12 20.15
N ASP A 71 10.38 13.87 19.72
CA ASP A 71 11.36 12.81 19.90
C ASP A 71 12.72 13.21 19.31
N ASP A 72 13.78 12.61 19.86
CA ASP A 72 15.13 12.77 19.30
C ASP A 72 15.15 12.53 17.79
N ARG A 73 15.96 13.32 17.09
CA ARG A 73 16.08 13.23 15.62
C ARG A 73 16.36 11.80 15.14
N LEU A 74 17.11 11.02 15.90
CA LEU A 74 17.40 9.61 15.58
C LEU A 74 16.15 8.72 15.68
N ILE A 75 15.32 8.93 16.71
CA ILE A 75 14.08 8.19 16.91
C ILE A 75 13.09 8.55 15.80
N LEU A 76 12.97 9.84 15.48
CA LEU A 76 12.13 10.33 14.39
C LEU A 76 12.51 9.67 13.05
N GLU A 77 13.79 9.68 12.68
CA GLU A 77 14.25 9.06 11.44
C GLU A 77 14.07 7.54 11.43
N ALA A 78 14.29 6.85 12.56
CA ALA A 78 14.02 5.42 12.67
C ALA A 78 12.52 5.10 12.44
N ARG A 79 11.61 5.90 13.01
CA ARG A 79 10.17 5.73 12.79
C ARG A 79 9.74 6.10 11.37
N ARG A 80 10.35 7.13 10.77
CA ARG A 80 10.16 7.49 9.35
C ARG A 80 10.53 6.30 8.45
N LEU A 81 11.72 5.74 8.63
CA LEU A 81 12.21 4.59 7.85
C LEU A 81 11.30 3.37 8.02
N ARG A 82 10.83 3.11 9.24
CA ARG A 82 9.88 2.01 9.51
C ARG A 82 8.55 2.21 8.76
N CYS A 83 8.02 3.44 8.77
CA CYS A 83 6.81 3.77 8.03
C CYS A 83 7.00 3.56 6.52
N LEU A 84 8.10 4.06 5.95
CA LEU A 84 8.43 3.88 4.54
C LEU A 84 8.58 2.40 4.16
N ALA A 85 9.23 1.59 4.98
CA ALA A 85 9.38 0.15 4.74
C ALA A 85 8.04 -0.58 4.65
N VAL A 86 7.06 -0.20 5.49
CA VAL A 86 5.71 -0.78 5.45
C VAL A 86 5.00 -0.38 4.15
N LEU A 87 5.05 0.90 3.77
CA LEU A 87 4.44 1.38 2.53
C LEU A 87 5.06 0.70 1.30
N ASP A 88 6.38 0.54 1.28
CA ASP A 88 7.12 -0.12 0.20
C ASP A 88 6.76 -1.60 0.08
N GLY A 89 6.61 -2.29 1.21
CA GLY A 89 6.13 -3.67 1.25
C GLY A 89 4.74 -3.83 0.65
N ILE A 90 3.84 -2.87 0.92
CA ILE A 90 2.47 -2.87 0.37
C ILE A 90 2.49 -2.62 -1.14
N ILE A 91 3.23 -1.60 -1.61
CA ILE A 91 3.41 -1.29 -3.03
C ILE A 91 3.97 -2.51 -3.77
N GLY A 92 5.03 -3.13 -3.25
CA GLY A 92 5.63 -4.33 -3.83
C GLY A 92 4.69 -5.54 -3.84
N GLY A 93 3.82 -5.67 -2.84
CA GLY A 93 2.78 -6.70 -2.78
C GLY A 93 1.69 -6.51 -3.84
N ILE A 94 1.27 -5.27 -4.08
CA ILE A 94 0.28 -4.92 -5.13
C ILE A 94 0.88 -5.18 -6.51
N ASN A 95 2.11 -4.74 -6.77
CA ASN A 95 2.82 -4.97 -8.03
C ASN A 95 2.95 -6.48 -8.35
N ARG A 96 3.37 -7.30 -7.38
CA ARG A 96 3.46 -8.76 -7.57
C ARG A 96 2.11 -9.40 -7.90
N ARG A 97 1.01 -8.90 -7.33
CA ARG A 97 -0.33 -9.41 -7.61
C ARG A 97 -0.79 -9.02 -9.02
N ALA A 98 -0.55 -7.78 -9.44
CA ALA A 98 -0.88 -7.30 -10.78
C ALA A 98 -0.15 -8.09 -11.88
N VAL A 99 1.15 -8.40 -11.69
CA VAL A 99 1.94 -9.21 -12.64
C VAL A 99 1.41 -10.65 -12.74
N ARG A 100 0.95 -11.25 -11.63
CA ARG A 100 0.35 -12.60 -11.65
C ARG A 100 -1.00 -12.63 -12.37
N THR A 101 -1.76 -11.54 -12.38
CA THR A 101 -3.05 -11.47 -13.09
C THR A 101 -2.92 -11.19 -14.58
N THR A 102 -1.81 -10.58 -15.02
CA THR A 102 -1.54 -10.29 -16.46
C THR A 102 -0.78 -11.41 -17.16
N SER A 103 -0.20 -12.36 -16.42
CA SER A 103 0.45 -13.54 -17.01
C SER A 103 -0.61 -14.55 -17.46
N PRO A 104 -0.70 -14.91 -18.75
CA PRO A 104 -1.60 -15.98 -19.18
C PRO A 104 -1.14 -17.27 -18.50
N ARG A 105 -2.06 -17.96 -17.79
CA ARG A 105 -1.82 -19.33 -17.35
C ARG A 105 -1.52 -20.14 -18.61
N LYS A 106 -0.25 -20.51 -18.80
CA LYS A 106 0.16 -21.46 -19.84
C LYS A 106 -0.54 -22.78 -19.51
N GLY A 107 -1.68 -23.01 -20.15
CA GLY A 107 -2.46 -24.22 -19.99
C GLY A 107 -1.62 -25.42 -20.39
N LEU A 108 -1.33 -26.29 -19.42
CA LEU A 108 -0.99 -27.68 -19.67
C LEU A 108 -2.28 -28.36 -20.17
N GLY A 109 -2.48 -28.38 -21.48
CA GLY A 109 -3.66 -28.96 -22.09
C GLY A 109 -3.45 -29.15 -23.58
N GLY A 110 -2.87 -30.29 -23.94
CA GLY A 110 -2.64 -30.69 -25.32
C GLY A 110 -1.87 -32.00 -25.38
N LEU A 111 -2.51 -33.10 -24.97
CA LEU A 111 -2.05 -34.43 -25.36
C LEU A 111 -2.11 -34.51 -26.90
N PRO A 112 -1.09 -35.06 -27.57
CA PRO A 112 -1.18 -35.33 -29.00
C PRO A 112 -2.14 -36.49 -29.21
N SER A 113 -3.28 -36.22 -29.86
CA SER A 113 -4.13 -37.28 -30.42
C SER A 113 -3.37 -37.96 -31.55
N GLY A 114 -2.83 -39.13 -31.26
CA GLY A 114 -2.44 -40.11 -32.26
C GLY A 114 -3.00 -41.46 -31.84
N ILE A 115 -4.08 -41.92 -32.48
CA ILE A 115 -4.39 -43.34 -32.63
C ILE A 115 -5.46 -43.56 -33.72
N ALA A 116 -5.13 -44.53 -34.59
CA ALA A 116 -5.94 -45.30 -35.53
C ALA A 116 -6.44 -44.62 -36.81
#